data_AF-A0A355TX62-F1
#
_entry.id   AF-A0A355TX62-F1
#
_cell.length_a   1.000
_cell.length_b   1.000
_cell.length_c   1.000
_cell.angle_alpha   90.00
_cell.angle_beta   90.00
_cell.angle_gamma   90.00
#
_symmetry.space_group_name_H-M   'P 1'
#
loop_
_entity.id
_entity.type
_entity.pdbx_description
1 polymer ?
#
loop_
_entity_poly.entity_id
_entity_poly.type
_entity_poly.pdbx_seq_one_letter_code
_entity_poly.pdbx_strand_id
1 'polypeptide(L)' 'MEILNGFVEAVQGIIQSSGLTVLNWQNYIMIGVSIVLLYLAIKKQYEPLLLLP' A
#
# COMPACT_ATOMS: atom_id res chain seq x y z
N MET A 1 -28.32 -24.98 2.72
CA MET A 1 -26.93 -24.93 2.21
C MET A 1 -26.61 -23.66 1.42
N GLU A 2 -27.60 -22.84 1.01
CA GLU A 2 -27.35 -21.57 0.29
C GLU A 2 -26.84 -20.43 1.18
N ILE A 3 -27.32 -20.33 2.43
CA ILE A 3 -26.95 -19.25 3.36
C ILE A 3 -25.47 -19.29 3.75
N LEU A 4 -24.90 -20.51 3.82
CA LEU A 4 -23.47 -20.69 4.11
C LEU A 4 -22.58 -20.21 2.95
N ASN A 5 -23.01 -20.44 1.71
CA ASN A 5 -22.27 -20.01 0.52
C ASN A 5 -22.29 -18.48 0.38
N GLY A 6 -23.44 -17.84 0.59
CA GLY A 6 -23.55 -16.38 0.61
C GLY A 6 -22.72 -15.72 1.72
N PHE A 7 -22.59 -16.36 2.88
CA PHE A 7 -21.71 -15.89 3.95
C PHE A 7 -20.22 -15.99 3.58
N VAL A 8 -19.82 -17.10 2.95
CA VAL A 8 -18.44 -17.27 2.45
C VAL A 8 -18.11 -16.23 1.38
N GLU A 9 -19.01 -15.96 0.43
CA GLU A 9 -18.82 -14.93 -0.60
C GLU A 9 -18.73 -13.52 0.01
N ALA A 10 -19.56 -13.19 1.01
CA ALA A 10 -19.49 -11.90 1.68
C ALA A 10 -18.17 -11.72 2.44
N VAL A 11 -17.70 -12.74 3.15
CA VAL A 11 -16.40 -12.72 3.85
C VAL A 11 -15.25 -12.62 2.84
N GLN A 12 -15.33 -13.35 1.73
CA GLN A 12 -14.32 -13.32 0.68
C GLN A 12 -14.27 -11.95 -0.02
N GLY A 13 -15.42 -11.33 -0.27
CA GLY A 13 -15.52 -9.97 -0.78
C GLY A 13 -14.97 -8.92 0.18
N ILE A 14 -15.17 -9.09 1.50
CA ILE A 14 -14.57 -8.22 2.51
C ILE A 14 -13.05 -8.42 2.54
N ILE A 15 -12.54 -9.64 2.44
CA ILE A 15 -11.10 -9.90 2.44
C ILE A 15 -10.42 -9.39 1.17
N GLN A 16 -11.06 -9.53 0.00
CA GLN A 16 -10.56 -9.00 -1.27
C GLN A 16 -10.66 -7.47 -1.40
N SER A 17 -11.68 -6.86 -0.77
CA SER A 17 -11.80 -5.41 -0.71
C SER A 17 -11.05 -4.78 0.47
N SER A 18 -10.67 -5.57 1.47
CA SER A 18 -9.80 -5.12 2.55
C SER A 18 -8.48 -4.68 1.93
N GLY A 19 -8.09 -3.43 2.17
CA GLY A 19 -6.90 -2.81 1.56
C GLY A 19 -5.58 -3.55 1.79
N LEU A 20 -5.57 -4.64 2.55
CA LEU A 20 -4.46 -5.56 2.76
C LEU A 20 -4.13 -6.41 1.53
N THR A 21 -5.13 -6.85 0.73
CA THR A 21 -4.90 -7.57 -0.54
C THR A 21 -4.69 -6.64 -1.72
N VAL A 22 -5.07 -5.36 -1.59
CA VAL A 22 -4.82 -4.31 -2.58
C VAL A 22 -3.37 -3.80 -2.53
N LEU A 23 -2.58 -4.21 -1.53
CA LEU A 23 -1.13 -4.02 -1.50
C LEU A 23 -0.46 -4.89 -2.55
N ASN A 24 -0.64 -4.52 -3.82
CA ASN A 24 0.12 -5.07 -4.93
C ASN A 24 1.62 -4.85 -4.66
N TRP A 25 2.46 -5.71 -5.24
CA TRP A 25 3.92 -5.55 -5.22
C TRP A 25 4.39 -4.13 -5.63
N GLN A 26 3.61 -3.46 -6.47
CA GLN A 26 3.79 -2.06 -6.86
C GLN A 26 3.78 -1.09 -5.67
N ASN A 27 2.87 -1.27 -4.70
CA ASN A 27 2.83 -0.44 -3.48
C ASN A 27 4.08 -0.66 -2.62
N TYR A 28 4.58 -1.89 -2.54
CA TYR A 28 5.83 -2.18 -1.81
C TYR A 28 7.05 -1.50 -2.46
N ILE A 29 7.14 -1.52 -3.79
CA ILE A 29 8.19 -0.78 -4.52
C ILE A 29 8.05 0.73 -4.26
N MET A 30 6.83 1.26 -4.33
CA MET A 30 6.58 2.69 -4.13
C MET A 30 7.03 3.15 -2.75
N ILE A 31 6.65 2.42 -1.69
CA ILE A 31 7.10 2.67 -0.31
C ILE A 31 8.63 2.62 -0.22
N GLY A 32 9.26 1.63 -0.86
CA GLY A 32 10.72 1.53 -0.92
C GLY A 32 11.38 2.76 -1.56
N VAL A 33 10.85 3.22 -2.70
CA VAL A 33 11.33 4.43 -3.39
C VAL A 33 11.11 5.67 -2.52
N SER A 34 9.96 5.80 -1.86
CA SER A 34 9.68 6.92 -0.94
C SER A 34 10.72 7.02 0.17
N ILE A 35 11.10 5.90 0.78
CA ILE A 35 12.12 5.85 1.84
C ILE A 35 13.50 6.27 1.30
N VAL A 36 13.85 5.86 0.07
CA VAL A 36 15.10 6.27 -0.58
C VAL A 36 15.11 7.78 -0.86
N LEU A 37 14.00 8.35 -1.34
CA LEU A 37 13.88 9.79 -1.57
C LEU A 37 13.95 10.58 -0.27
N LEU A 38 13.27 10.13 0.80
CA LEU A 38 13.40 10.67 2.16
C LEU A 38 14.84 10.66 2.65
N TYR A 39 15.56 9.56 2.44
CA TYR A 39 16.97 9.43 2.81
C TYR A 39 17.84 10.44 2.06
N LEU A 40 17.62 10.61 0.76
CA LEU A 40 18.35 11.59 -0.06
C LEU A 40 18.04 13.03 0.35
N ALA A 41 16.78 13.35 0.65
CA ALA A 41 16.37 14.67 1.09
C ALA A 41 17.00 15.05 2.45
N ILE A 42 17.02 14.12 3.43
CA ILE A 42 17.55 14.38 4.76
C ILE A 42 19.08 14.37 4.79
N LYS A 43 19.69 13.29 4.27
CA LYS A 43 21.15 13.09 4.36
C LYS A 43 21.91 13.97 3.36
N LYS A 44 21.39 14.12 2.15
CA LYS A 44 22.10 14.76 1.04
C LYS A 44 21.55 16.15 0.70
N GLN A 45 20.48 16.60 1.37
CA GLN A 45 19.94 17.97 1.29
C GLN A 45 19.66 18.43 -0.15
N TYR A 46 19.39 17.50 -1.07
CA TYR A 46 18.89 17.88 -2.39
C TYR A 46 17.48 18.40 -2.21
N GLU A 47 17.30 19.70 -2.44
CA GLU A 47 16.03 20.43 -2.41
C GLU A 47 14.97 19.82 -1.47
N PRO A 48 15.21 19.88 -0.15
CA PRO A 48 14.33 19.24 0.83
C PRO A 48 12.89 19.77 0.76
N LEU A 49 12.70 21.03 0.35
CA LEU A 49 11.40 21.65 0.17
C LEU A 49 10.63 21.18 -1.09
N LEU A 50 11.29 20.53 -2.05
CA LEU A 50 10.66 20.03 -3.28
C LEU A 50 10.49 18.49 -3.27
N LEU A 51 11.41 17.77 -2.63
CA LEU A 51 11.36 16.31 -2.48
C LEU A 51 10.55 15.83 -1.27
N LEU A 52 10.38 16.68 -0.26
CA LEU A 52 9.48 16.47 0.87
C LEU A 52 8.42 17.58 0.86
N PRO A 53 7.30 17.40 0.14
CA PRO A 53 6.08 18.10 0.51
C PRO A 53 5.55 17.59 1.86
#